data_AF-A0A7W1JRG1-F1
#
_entry.id   AF-A0A7W1JRG1-F1
#
_cell.length_a   1.000
_cell.length_b   1.000
_cell.length_c   1.000
_cell.angle_alpha   90.00
_cell.angle_beta   90.00
_cell.angle_gamma   90.00
#
_symmetry.space_group_name_H-M   'P 1'
#
loop_
_entity.id
_entity.type
_entity.pdbx_description
1 polymer ?
#
loop_
_entity_poly.entity_id
_entity_poly.type
_entity_poly.pdbx_seq_one_letter_code
_entity_poly.pdbx_strand_id
1 'polypeptide(L)'
;MLVHFLTDEPAKLPAIRAILEPQHDVVPHLLGDGEIASHGVLMVDVDLRQRARVDQVRLSLQGLGKIPEKLFVVHHLAHSMVAQAYALGATAVLSRAKEAVLKVAQIEKAQKATLGEAAGPASAISGGAAVFASIFADVRNGRPVNLLDAERATSQVIDRVKQDGLASWLDEVRRYHEGTFQHCLLVTGVAAGFALEVGF
;
A
#
# COMPACT_ATOMS: atom_id res chain seq x y z
N MET A 1 -2.71 1.23 17.69
CA MET A 1 -2.64 2.15 16.54
C MET A 1 -4.00 2.77 16.30
N LEU A 2 -4.04 3.96 15.71
CA LEU A 2 -5.29 4.62 15.31
C LEU A 2 -5.82 4.03 14.00
N VAL A 3 -7.09 3.63 13.97
CA VAL A 3 -7.79 3.12 12.79
C VAL A 3 -8.98 4.02 12.47
N HIS A 4 -8.94 4.68 11.32
CA HIS A 4 -10.07 5.41 10.77
C HIS A 4 -10.96 4.42 10.02
N PHE A 5 -12.21 4.26 10.45
CA PHE A 5 -13.16 3.36 9.80
C PHE A 5 -14.20 4.15 9.01
N LEU A 6 -14.14 4.08 7.68
CA LEU A 6 -15.08 4.73 6.76
C LEU A 6 -16.12 3.71 6.28
N THR A 7 -17.40 4.03 6.46
CA THR A 7 -18.49 3.17 5.99
C THR A 7 -19.68 3.94 5.42
N ASP A 8 -20.47 3.30 4.56
CA ASP A 8 -21.77 3.76 4.07
C ASP A 8 -22.96 3.32 4.95
N GLU A 9 -22.72 2.41 5.88
CA GLU A 9 -23.77 1.79 6.69
C GLU A 9 -23.50 1.98 8.19
N PRO A 10 -24.24 2.87 8.90
CA PRO A 10 -24.00 3.15 10.31
C PRO A 10 -24.26 1.91 11.20
N ALA A 11 -25.07 0.96 10.73
CA ALA A 11 -25.34 -0.30 11.41
C ALA A 11 -24.09 -1.19 11.57
N LYS A 12 -23.05 -1.00 10.75
CA LYS A 12 -21.78 -1.75 10.84
C LYS A 12 -20.88 -1.24 11.97
N LEU A 13 -21.08 -0.02 12.45
CA LEU A 13 -20.20 0.63 13.42
C LEU A 13 -20.05 -0.15 14.74
N PRO A 14 -21.12 -0.64 15.39
CA PRO A 14 -20.98 -1.38 16.65
C PRO A 14 -20.18 -2.67 16.49
N ALA A 15 -20.37 -3.38 15.38
CA ALA A 15 -19.67 -4.64 15.11
C ALA A 15 -18.16 -4.40 14.90
N ILE A 16 -17.81 -3.35 14.16
CA ILE A 16 -16.42 -3.00 13.88
C ILE A 16 -15.70 -2.50 15.13
N ARG A 17 -16.37 -1.68 15.93
CA ARG A 17 -15.87 -1.26 17.24
C ARG A 17 -15.57 -2.47 18.12
N ALA A 18 -16.51 -3.41 18.24
CA ALA A 18 -16.30 -4.64 19.01
C ALA A 18 -15.13 -5.51 18.52
N ILE A 19 -14.82 -5.49 17.21
CA ILE A 19 -13.72 -6.25 16.62
C ILE A 19 -12.36 -5.56 16.86
N LEU A 20 -12.29 -4.24 16.73
CA LEU A 20 -11.03 -3.50 16.66
C LEU A 20 -10.67 -2.76 17.96
N GLU A 21 -11.64 -2.23 18.71
CA GLU A 21 -11.41 -1.50 19.97
C GLU A 21 -10.67 -2.29 21.06
N PRO A 22 -10.74 -3.64 21.14
CA PRO A 22 -9.93 -4.38 22.10
C PRO A 22 -8.41 -4.21 21.93
N GLN A 23 -7.94 -3.80 20.74
CA GLN A 23 -6.51 -3.71 20.43
C GLN A 23 -6.10 -2.36 19.80
N HIS A 24 -7.05 -1.56 19.32
CA HIS A 24 -6.79 -0.37 18.51
C HIS A 24 -7.79 0.74 18.79
N ASP A 25 -7.38 2.00 18.63
CA ASP A 25 -8.30 3.14 18.76
C ASP A 25 -9.07 3.32 17.44
N VAL A 26 -10.39 3.21 17.47
CA VAL A 26 -11.24 3.27 16.27
C VAL A 26 -11.99 4.60 16.19
N VAL A 27 -11.78 5.34 15.11
CA VAL A 27 -12.54 6.56 14.81
C VAL A 27 -13.47 6.30 13.61
N PRO A 28 -14.78 6.16 13.83
CA PRO A 28 -15.71 5.93 12.74
C PRO A 28 -16.00 7.22 11.98
N HIS A 29 -16.18 7.08 10.67
CA HIS A 29 -16.60 8.13 9.75
C HIS A 29 -17.71 7.55 8.88
N LEU A 30 -18.84 8.24 8.78
CA LEU A 30 -19.85 7.91 7.78
C LEU A 30 -19.44 8.54 6.45
N LEU A 31 -19.84 7.92 5.35
CA LEU A 31 -19.63 8.47 4.04
C LEU A 31 -20.32 9.83 3.88
N GLY A 32 -19.53 10.87 3.63
CA GLY A 32 -19.99 12.25 3.61
C GLY A 32 -19.76 13.04 4.91
N ASP A 33 -19.26 12.40 5.97
CA ASP A 33 -18.76 13.08 7.17
C ASP A 33 -17.38 13.72 6.91
N GLY A 34 -16.99 14.63 7.80
CA GLY A 34 -15.87 15.55 7.67
C GLY A 34 -14.47 14.94 7.55
N GLU A 35 -13.45 15.76 7.76
CA GLU A 35 -12.06 15.43 7.47
C GLU A 35 -11.55 14.22 8.29
N ILE A 36 -10.94 13.26 7.59
CA ILE A 36 -10.23 12.14 8.18
C ILE A 36 -8.78 12.60 8.46
N ALA A 37 -8.25 12.29 9.64
CA ALA A 37 -6.86 12.63 9.95
C ALA A 37 -5.88 11.88 9.04
N SER A 38 -4.77 12.52 8.67
CA SER A 38 -3.82 11.97 7.69
C SER A 38 -2.79 10.97 8.26
N HIS A 39 -3.04 10.38 9.44
CA HIS A 39 -2.12 9.45 10.11
C HIS A 39 -2.86 8.21 10.63
N GLY A 40 -2.15 7.10 10.81
CA GLY A 40 -2.74 5.82 11.21
C GLY A 40 -3.11 4.95 10.01
N VAL A 41 -4.05 4.03 10.20
CA VAL A 41 -4.57 3.15 9.15
C VAL A 41 -5.98 3.57 8.78
N LEU A 42 -6.25 3.61 7.48
CA LEU A 42 -7.61 3.82 6.98
C LEU A 42 -8.21 2.47 6.60
N MET A 43 -9.40 2.18 7.12
CA MET A 43 -10.20 1.01 6.78
C MET A 43 -11.50 1.47 6.13
N VAL A 44 -11.79 0.96 4.93
CA VAL A 44 -12.96 1.35 4.13
C VAL A 44 -13.86 0.13 3.94
N ASP A 45 -15.10 0.19 4.43
CA ASP A 45 -16.15 -0.82 4.22
C ASP A 45 -17.36 -0.12 3.59
N VAL A 46 -17.34 -0.09 2.27
CA VAL A 46 -18.28 0.64 1.43
C VAL A 46 -18.64 -0.21 0.23
N ASP A 47 -19.90 -0.21 -0.18
CA ASP A 47 -20.33 -0.87 -1.40
C ASP A 47 -19.86 -0.09 -2.64
N LEU A 48 -18.70 -0.49 -3.18
CA LEU A 48 -18.09 0.14 -4.35
C LEU A 48 -18.85 -0.12 -5.66
N ARG A 49 -19.87 -0.99 -5.68
CA ARG A 49 -20.68 -1.24 -6.90
C ARG A 49 -21.43 0.01 -7.35
N GLN A 50 -21.70 0.94 -6.43
CA GLN A 50 -22.43 2.16 -6.71
C GLN A 50 -21.46 3.31 -7.04
N ARG A 51 -21.55 3.82 -8.27
CA ARG A 51 -20.68 4.92 -8.74
C ARG A 51 -20.71 6.15 -7.81
N ALA A 52 -21.89 6.53 -7.33
CA ALA A 52 -22.03 7.65 -6.39
C ALA A 52 -21.22 7.44 -5.11
N ARG A 53 -21.18 6.21 -4.57
CA ARG A 53 -20.38 5.87 -3.37
C ARG A 53 -18.89 5.89 -3.69
N VAL A 54 -18.48 5.38 -4.86
CA VAL A 54 -17.07 5.47 -5.31
C VAL A 54 -16.61 6.92 -5.39
N ASP A 55 -17.43 7.81 -5.95
CA ASP A 55 -17.10 9.23 -6.07
C ASP A 55 -17.01 9.90 -4.69
N GLN A 56 -17.90 9.58 -3.77
CA GLN A 56 -17.84 10.09 -2.41
C GLN A 56 -16.63 9.56 -1.62
N VAL A 57 -16.31 8.26 -1.74
CA VAL A 57 -15.07 7.71 -1.16
C VAL A 57 -13.88 8.45 -1.74
N ARG A 58 -13.82 8.60 -3.08
CA ARG A 58 -12.73 9.34 -3.74
C ARG A 58 -12.57 10.75 -3.15
N LEU A 59 -13.66 11.47 -2.90
CA LEU A 59 -13.66 12.78 -2.27
C LEU A 59 -13.12 12.72 -0.83
N SER A 60 -13.61 11.80 0.01
CA SER A 60 -13.12 11.60 1.37
C SER A 60 -11.63 11.23 1.43
N LEU A 61 -11.10 10.59 0.38
CA LEU A 61 -9.68 10.25 0.26
C LEU A 61 -8.81 11.39 -0.29
N GLN A 62 -9.40 12.48 -0.81
CA GLN A 62 -8.62 13.63 -1.27
C GLN A 62 -7.87 14.25 -0.09
N GLY A 63 -6.54 14.36 -0.19
CA GLY A 63 -5.69 14.83 0.91
C GLY A 63 -5.16 13.73 1.83
N LEU A 64 -5.76 12.53 1.83
CA LEU A 64 -5.27 11.35 2.57
C LEU A 64 -4.17 10.57 1.82
N GLY A 65 -3.52 11.21 0.85
CA GLY A 65 -2.40 10.62 0.12
C GLY A 65 -1.23 10.22 1.02
N LYS A 66 -1.13 10.81 2.22
CA LYS A 66 -0.10 10.53 3.22
C LYS A 66 -0.40 9.33 4.11
N ILE A 67 -1.63 8.84 4.16
CA ILE A 67 -1.94 7.61 4.90
C ILE A 67 -1.33 6.45 4.11
N PRO A 68 -0.32 5.76 4.66
CA PRO A 68 0.40 4.73 3.94
C PRO A 68 -0.44 3.46 3.78
N GLU A 69 -1.37 3.20 4.69
CA GLU A 69 -2.09 1.93 4.77
C GLU A 69 -3.59 2.14 4.63
N LYS A 70 -4.16 1.60 3.54
CA LYS A 70 -5.56 1.74 3.15
C LYS A 70 -6.14 0.36 2.91
N LEU A 71 -6.84 -0.16 3.92
CA LEU A 71 -7.44 -1.48 3.93
C LEU A 71 -8.88 -1.39 3.45
N PHE A 72 -9.23 -2.08 2.38
CA PHE A 72 -10.61 -2.11 1.87
C PHE A 72 -11.27 -3.44 2.21
N VAL A 73 -12.44 -3.42 2.83
CA VAL A 73 -13.26 -4.61 3.06
C VAL A 73 -14.15 -4.82 1.84
N VAL A 74 -13.94 -5.93 1.14
CA VAL A 74 -14.74 -6.31 -0.04
C VAL A 74 -15.31 -7.69 0.19
N HIS A 75 -16.59 -7.74 0.56
CA HIS A 75 -17.29 -9.01 0.76
C HIS A 75 -17.34 -9.83 -0.53
N HIS A 76 -17.08 -11.13 -0.39
CA HIS A 76 -16.98 -12.11 -1.48
C HIS A 76 -15.91 -11.80 -2.56
N LEU A 77 -15.02 -10.82 -2.33
CA LEU A 77 -13.95 -10.44 -3.24
C LEU A 77 -14.43 -10.24 -4.69
N ALA A 78 -15.62 -9.67 -4.87
CA ALA A 78 -16.18 -9.45 -6.21
C ALA A 78 -15.19 -8.64 -7.06
N HIS A 79 -14.79 -9.19 -8.21
CA HIS A 79 -13.70 -8.65 -9.04
C HIS A 79 -13.83 -7.16 -9.36
N SER A 80 -15.04 -6.68 -9.64
CA SER A 80 -15.29 -5.26 -9.92
C SER A 80 -15.01 -4.36 -8.71
N MET A 81 -15.39 -4.80 -7.50
CA MET A 81 -15.15 -4.04 -6.27
C MET A 81 -13.68 -4.07 -5.86
N VAL A 82 -12.99 -5.20 -6.07
CA VAL A 82 -11.55 -5.31 -5.85
C VAL A 82 -10.80 -4.35 -6.77
N ALA A 83 -11.15 -4.30 -8.06
CA ALA A 83 -10.55 -3.38 -9.02
C ALA A 83 -10.78 -1.91 -8.62
N GLN A 84 -11.98 -1.57 -8.17
CA GLN A 84 -12.30 -0.23 -7.69
C GLN A 84 -11.55 0.13 -6.40
N ALA A 85 -11.40 -0.80 -5.46
CA ALA A 85 -10.63 -0.59 -4.24
C ALA A 85 -9.18 -0.20 -4.57
N TYR A 86 -8.53 -0.94 -5.47
CA TYR A 86 -7.17 -0.60 -5.92
C TYR A 86 -7.13 0.72 -6.69
N ALA A 87 -8.13 1.03 -7.52
CA ALA A 87 -8.23 2.31 -8.20
C ALA A 87 -8.39 3.50 -7.24
N LEU A 88 -8.96 3.26 -6.04
CA LEU A 88 -9.08 4.22 -4.95
C LEU A 88 -7.82 4.27 -4.05
N GLY A 89 -6.81 3.45 -4.35
CA GLY A 89 -5.55 3.42 -3.63
C GLY A 89 -5.50 2.45 -2.45
N ALA A 90 -6.27 1.36 -2.47
CA ALA A 90 -6.12 0.28 -1.50
C ALA A 90 -4.69 -0.28 -1.52
N THR A 91 -4.09 -0.44 -0.34
CA THR A 91 -2.84 -1.18 -0.16
C THR A 91 -3.10 -2.66 0.09
N ALA A 92 -4.26 -2.98 0.69
CA ALA A 92 -4.75 -4.35 0.79
C ALA A 92 -6.27 -4.41 0.71
N VAL A 93 -6.77 -5.54 0.20
CA VAL A 93 -8.20 -5.86 0.17
C VAL A 93 -8.45 -7.07 1.05
N LEU A 94 -9.42 -6.94 1.96
CA LEU A 94 -9.79 -7.92 2.97
C LEU A 94 -11.17 -8.49 2.65
N SER A 95 -11.35 -9.79 2.84
CA SER A 95 -12.63 -10.45 2.56
C SER A 95 -13.66 -10.14 3.65
N ARG A 96 -13.16 -9.95 4.88
CA ARG A 96 -13.93 -9.74 6.10
C ARG A 96 -13.23 -8.74 7.02
N ALA A 97 -14.03 -7.95 7.74
CA ALA A 97 -13.51 -6.98 8.70
C ALA A 97 -12.64 -7.61 9.81
N LYS A 98 -12.90 -8.87 10.20
CA LYS A 98 -12.10 -9.57 11.21
C LYS A 98 -10.64 -9.78 10.79
N GLU A 99 -10.36 -9.84 9.49
CA GLU A 99 -8.99 -9.95 8.97
C GLU A 99 -8.19 -8.66 9.20
N ALA A 100 -8.88 -7.53 9.41
CA ALA A 100 -8.23 -6.25 9.65
C ALA A 100 -7.40 -6.26 10.94
N VAL A 101 -7.85 -6.92 12.00
CA VAL A 101 -7.09 -7.03 13.28
C VAL A 101 -5.69 -7.59 13.03
N LEU A 102 -5.61 -8.71 12.29
CA LEU A 102 -4.33 -9.36 12.00
C LEU A 102 -3.45 -8.48 11.10
N LYS A 103 -4.05 -7.84 10.10
CA LYS A 103 -3.31 -6.99 9.15
C LYS A 103 -2.78 -5.72 9.81
N VAL A 104 -3.59 -5.08 10.65
CA VAL A 104 -3.23 -3.91 11.46
C VAL A 104 -2.10 -4.26 12.44
N ALA A 105 -2.15 -5.41 13.10
CA ALA A 105 -1.05 -5.89 13.95
C ALA A 105 0.26 -6.16 13.17
N GLN A 106 0.16 -6.70 11.94
CA GLN A 106 1.32 -6.87 11.06
C GLN A 106 1.93 -5.54 10.66
N ILE A 107 1.10 -4.55 10.32
CA ILE A 107 1.53 -3.18 10.00
C ILE A 107 2.26 -2.56 11.19
N GLU A 108 1.69 -2.65 12.41
CA GLU A 108 2.36 -2.13 13.61
C GLU A 108 3.72 -2.80 13.85
N LYS A 109 3.81 -4.12 13.66
CA LYS A 109 5.07 -4.86 13.82
C LYS A 109 6.11 -4.44 12.77
N ALA A 110 5.69 -4.26 11.51
CA ALA A 110 6.55 -3.78 10.44
C ALA A 110 7.05 -2.37 10.73
N GLN A 111 6.18 -1.44 11.13
CA GLN A 111 6.57 -0.08 11.50
C GLN A 111 7.56 -0.04 12.66
N LYS A 112 7.36 -0.89 13.69
CA LYS A 112 8.29 -1.02 14.82
C LYS A 112 9.64 -1.60 14.39
N ALA A 113 9.65 -2.55 13.45
CA ALA A 113 10.89 -3.08 12.87
C ALA A 113 11.62 -2.00 12.06
N THR A 114 10.92 -1.23 11.23
CA THR A 114 11.49 -0.12 10.45
C THR A 114 12.05 1.00 11.34
N LEU A 115 11.39 1.32 12.46
CA LEU A 115 11.92 2.27 13.47
C LEU A 115 13.14 1.72 14.22
N GLY A 116 13.25 0.39 14.37
CA GLY A 116 14.43 -0.28 14.95
C GLY A 116 15.58 -0.50 13.96
N GLU A 117 15.30 -0.55 12.66
CA GLU A 117 16.24 -0.75 11.55
C GLU A 117 16.77 0.55 10.93
N ALA A 118 16.52 1.71 11.56
CA ALA A 118 17.12 2.99 11.14
C ALA A 118 18.67 3.04 11.27
N ALA A 119 19.33 1.92 11.58
CA ALA A 119 20.78 1.78 11.68
C ALA A 119 21.34 0.61 10.84
N GLY A 120 20.69 0.27 9.71
CA GLY A 120 21.23 -0.68 8.72
C GLY A 120 21.17 -0.12 7.29
N PRO A 121 22.07 -0.52 6.37
CA PRO A 121 22.01 -0.07 4.98
C PRO A 121 20.66 -0.47 4.38
N ALA A 122 19.91 0.52 3.86
CA ALA A 122 18.63 0.29 3.23
C ALA A 122 18.77 -0.78 2.14
N SER A 123 17.96 -1.84 2.21
CA SER A 123 17.96 -2.88 1.18
C SER A 123 17.64 -2.26 -0.19
N ALA A 124 18.24 -2.78 -1.26
CA ALA A 124 18.01 -2.30 -2.62
C ALA A 124 16.52 -2.30 -3.00
N ILE A 125 15.72 -3.18 -2.39
CA ILE A 125 14.25 -3.24 -2.52
C ILE A 125 13.59 -2.01 -1.91
N SER A 126 13.96 -1.65 -0.68
CA SER A 126 13.43 -0.46 0.01
C SER A 126 13.85 0.84 -0.72
N GLY A 127 15.08 0.89 -1.23
CA GLY A 127 15.55 2.00 -2.08
C GLY A 127 14.77 2.11 -3.39
N GLY A 128 14.61 1.01 -4.12
CA GLY A 128 13.86 0.98 -5.37
C GLY A 128 12.37 1.31 -5.20
N ALA A 129 11.74 0.79 -4.15
CA ALA A 129 10.34 1.12 -3.82
C ALA A 129 10.16 2.61 -3.50
N ALA A 130 11.09 3.21 -2.74
CA ALA A 130 11.05 4.64 -2.43
C ALA A 130 11.16 5.51 -3.69
N VAL A 131 12.02 5.12 -4.65
CA VAL A 131 12.14 5.83 -5.93
C VAL A 131 10.88 5.72 -6.75
N PHE A 132 10.27 4.54 -6.88
CA PHE A 132 8.96 4.41 -7.54
C PHE A 132 7.88 5.27 -6.86
N ALA A 133 7.87 5.31 -5.53
CA ALA A 133 6.91 6.14 -4.79
C ALA A 133 7.10 7.63 -5.11
N SER A 134 8.35 8.09 -5.21
CA SER A 134 8.70 9.45 -5.63
C SER A 134 8.23 9.75 -7.06
N ILE A 135 8.55 8.86 -8.02
CA ILE A 135 8.14 8.99 -9.42
C ILE A 135 6.61 9.09 -9.53
N PHE A 136 5.87 8.20 -8.86
CA PHE A 136 4.41 8.23 -8.88
C PHE A 136 3.83 9.49 -8.26
N ALA A 137 4.46 10.01 -7.19
CA ALA A 137 4.06 11.26 -6.58
C ALA A 137 4.33 12.46 -7.49
N ASP A 138 5.47 12.51 -8.19
CA ASP A 138 5.81 13.60 -9.10
C ASP A 138 4.87 13.63 -10.31
N VAL A 139 4.64 12.48 -10.94
CA VAL A 139 3.67 12.37 -12.05
C VAL A 139 2.28 12.81 -11.62
N ARG A 140 1.81 12.36 -10.45
CA ARG A 140 0.50 12.76 -9.92
C ARG A 140 0.38 14.26 -9.67
N ASN A 141 1.48 14.92 -9.31
CA ASN A 141 1.52 16.36 -9.03
C ASN A 141 1.92 17.21 -10.26
N GLY A 142 2.07 16.60 -11.44
CA GLY A 142 2.53 17.31 -12.64
C GLY A 142 3.95 17.85 -12.54
N ARG A 143 4.78 17.25 -11.67
CA ARG A 143 6.19 17.61 -11.51
C ARG A 143 7.09 16.76 -12.42
N PRO A 144 8.24 17.29 -12.86
CA PRO A 144 9.23 16.52 -13.58
C PRO A 144 9.73 15.33 -12.74
N VAL A 145 9.93 14.18 -13.38
CA VAL A 145 10.49 12.99 -12.75
C VAL A 145 12.01 13.15 -12.59
N ASN A 146 12.54 12.83 -11.40
CA ASN A 146 13.98 12.80 -11.17
C ASN A 146 14.62 11.54 -11.79
N LEU A 147 15.17 11.69 -13.00
CA LEU A 147 15.85 10.60 -13.72
C LEU A 147 17.10 10.08 -13.00
N LEU A 148 17.85 10.95 -12.29
CA LEU A 148 19.08 10.55 -11.62
C LEU A 148 18.83 9.57 -10.47
N ASP A 149 17.73 9.76 -9.74
CA ASP A 149 17.35 8.84 -8.67
C ASP A 149 16.83 7.51 -9.25
N ALA A 150 16.14 7.56 -10.39
CA ALA A 150 15.71 6.36 -11.13
C ALA A 150 16.90 5.54 -11.65
N GLU A 151 17.90 6.20 -12.24
CA GLU A 151 19.15 5.57 -12.69
C GLU A 151 19.90 4.94 -11.50
N ARG A 152 20.09 5.69 -10.41
CA ARG A 152 20.78 5.17 -9.22
C ARG A 152 20.09 3.94 -8.64
N ALA A 153 18.77 3.97 -8.48
CA ALA A 153 18.03 2.81 -7.98
C ALA A 153 18.12 1.63 -8.95
N THR A 154 18.06 1.88 -10.26
CA THR A 154 18.21 0.83 -11.27
C THR A 154 19.60 0.18 -11.20
N SER A 155 20.66 0.97 -11.04
CA SER A 155 22.02 0.44 -10.83
C SER A 155 22.11 -0.45 -9.60
N GLN A 156 21.47 -0.06 -8.48
CA GLN A 156 21.43 -0.89 -7.28
C GLN A 156 20.72 -2.23 -7.50
N VAL A 157 19.65 -2.26 -8.29
CA VAL A 157 18.96 -3.51 -8.67
C VAL A 157 19.89 -4.38 -9.53
N ILE A 158 20.55 -3.80 -10.53
CA ILE A 158 21.50 -4.51 -11.40
C ILE A 158 22.64 -5.11 -10.56
N ASP A 159 23.25 -4.31 -9.69
CA ASP A 159 24.34 -4.75 -8.82
C ASP A 159 23.89 -5.90 -7.90
N ARG A 160 22.68 -5.81 -7.35
CA ARG A 160 22.12 -6.86 -6.49
C ARG A 160 21.86 -8.16 -7.26
N VAL A 161 21.25 -8.06 -8.44
CA VAL A 161 21.00 -9.22 -9.32
C VAL A 161 22.33 -9.85 -9.76
N LYS A 162 23.36 -9.03 -10.04
CA LYS A 162 24.69 -9.50 -10.41
C LYS A 162 25.42 -10.18 -9.25
N GLN A 163 25.25 -9.69 -8.02
CA GLN A 163 25.92 -10.22 -6.83
C GLN A 163 25.26 -11.51 -6.32
N ASP A 164 23.93 -11.52 -6.16
CA ASP A 164 23.20 -12.59 -5.47
C ASP A 164 22.35 -13.46 -6.40
N GLY A 165 22.28 -13.11 -7.68
CA GLY A 165 21.52 -13.81 -8.70
C GLY A 165 20.04 -13.39 -8.77
N LEU A 166 19.44 -13.58 -9.96
CA LEU A 166 18.04 -13.24 -10.23
C LEU A 166 17.06 -14.00 -9.32
N ALA A 167 17.31 -15.28 -9.04
CA ALA A 167 16.43 -16.09 -8.20
C ALA A 167 16.30 -15.52 -6.78
N SER A 168 17.43 -15.09 -6.18
CA SER A 168 17.47 -14.45 -4.86
C SER A 168 16.68 -13.14 -4.85
N TRP A 169 16.88 -12.29 -5.87
CA TRP A 169 16.12 -11.06 -6.05
C TRP A 169 14.61 -11.30 -6.12
N LEU A 170 14.15 -12.24 -6.97
CA LEU A 170 12.73 -12.53 -7.14
C LEU A 170 12.08 -13.01 -5.84
N ASP A 171 12.78 -13.85 -5.09
CA ASP A 171 12.32 -14.36 -3.81
C ASP A 171 12.21 -13.23 -2.78
N GLU A 172 13.17 -12.32 -2.73
CA GLU A 172 13.16 -11.18 -1.81
C GLU A 172 12.02 -10.20 -2.17
N VAL A 173 11.85 -9.85 -3.44
CA VAL A 173 10.79 -8.94 -3.91
C VAL A 173 9.38 -9.51 -3.73
N ARG A 174 9.18 -10.82 -3.93
CA ARG A 174 7.87 -11.49 -3.69
C ARG A 174 7.38 -11.37 -2.24
N ARG A 175 8.27 -11.08 -1.29
CA ARG A 175 7.93 -10.85 0.12
C ARG A 175 7.58 -9.38 0.42
N TYR A 176 7.80 -8.48 -0.53
CA TYR A 176 7.40 -7.08 -0.42
C TYR A 176 5.87 -6.95 -0.44
N HIS A 177 5.31 -6.16 0.48
CA HIS A 177 3.89 -6.19 0.80
C HIS A 177 3.01 -5.35 -0.13
N GLU A 178 3.57 -4.34 -0.79
CA GLU A 178 2.85 -3.48 -1.71
C GLU A 178 2.87 -4.02 -3.15
N GLY A 179 1.70 -4.44 -3.66
CA GLY A 179 1.59 -5.13 -4.95
C GLY A 179 2.11 -4.34 -6.15
N THR A 180 1.90 -3.02 -6.20
CA THR A 180 2.38 -2.17 -7.31
C THR A 180 3.89 -2.07 -7.31
N PHE A 181 4.49 -1.78 -6.16
CA PHE A 181 5.96 -1.71 -6.03
C PHE A 181 6.59 -3.08 -6.25
N GLN A 182 5.97 -4.13 -5.72
CA GLN A 182 6.37 -5.51 -5.96
C GLN A 182 6.39 -5.81 -7.47
N HIS A 183 5.31 -5.52 -8.19
CA HIS A 183 5.25 -5.74 -9.63
C HIS A 183 6.34 -4.98 -10.38
N CYS A 184 6.50 -3.68 -10.11
CA CYS A 184 7.52 -2.86 -10.75
C CYS A 184 8.93 -3.40 -10.50
N LEU A 185 9.24 -3.80 -9.25
CA LEU A 185 10.54 -4.36 -8.88
C LEU A 185 10.78 -5.76 -9.48
N LEU A 186 9.74 -6.58 -9.64
CA LEU A 186 9.85 -7.85 -10.36
C LEU A 186 10.20 -7.61 -11.83
N VAL A 187 9.52 -6.68 -12.49
CA VAL A 187 9.79 -6.32 -13.89
C VAL A 187 11.22 -5.78 -14.05
N THR A 188 11.64 -4.84 -13.20
CA THR A 188 13.01 -4.29 -13.23
C THR A 188 14.06 -5.37 -13.02
N GLY A 189 13.85 -6.27 -12.06
CA GLY A 189 14.78 -7.37 -11.79
C GLY A 189 14.90 -8.36 -12.93
N VAL A 190 13.78 -8.76 -13.53
CA VAL A 190 13.77 -9.67 -14.70
C VAL A 190 14.47 -9.01 -15.89
N ALA A 191 14.21 -7.72 -16.14
CA ALA A 191 14.88 -6.98 -17.20
C ALA A 191 16.40 -6.89 -16.97
N ALA A 192 16.83 -6.60 -15.74
CA ALA A 192 18.24 -6.57 -15.36
C ALA A 192 18.89 -7.96 -15.52
N GLY A 193 18.24 -9.02 -15.04
CA GLY A 193 18.73 -10.39 -15.18
C GLY A 193 18.88 -10.81 -16.64
N PHE A 194 17.88 -10.52 -17.47
CA PHE A 194 17.94 -10.77 -18.91
C PHE A 194 19.10 -10.02 -19.57
N ALA A 195 19.25 -8.72 -19.28
CA ALA A 195 20.34 -7.90 -19.83
C ALA A 195 21.73 -8.47 -19.47
N LEU A 196 21.91 -8.89 -18.23
CA LEU A 196 23.15 -9.53 -17.77
C LEU A 196 23.41 -10.86 -18.49
N GLU A 197 22.38 -11.68 -18.73
CA GLU A 197 22.51 -12.95 -19.48
C GLU A 197 22.89 -12.74 -20.95
N VAL A 198 22.39 -11.67 -21.58
CA VAL A 198 22.72 -11.35 -22.98
C VAL A 198 23.97 -10.47 -23.14
N GLY A 199 24.64 -10.12 -22.05
CA GLY A 199 25.95 -9.45 -22.05
C GLY A 199 25.92 -7.92 -22.14
N PHE A 200 24.83 -7.27 -21.72
CA PHE A 200 24.71 -5.81 -21.58
C PHE A 200 25.06 -5.33 -20.17
#